data_AF-A0A545TG16-F1
#
_entry.id   AF-A0A545TG16-F1
#
_cell.length_a   1.000
_cell.length_b   1.000
_cell.length_c   1.000
_cell.angle_alpha   90.00
_cell.angle_beta   90.00
_cell.angle_gamma   90.00
#
_symmetry.space_group_name_H-M   'P 1'
#
loop_
_entity.id
_entity.type
_entity.pdbx_description
1 polymer ?
#
loop_
_entity_poly.entity_id
_entity_poly.type
_entity_poly.pdbx_seq_one_letter_code
_entity_poly.pdbx_strand_id
1 'polypeptide(L)' 'MDRVPELLRARALSLRGFDTSGMTRETEVIDGTRVEEMIARIFSNPEVSYIHIHNAAAGCYHGRVERV' A
#
# COMPACT_ATOMS: atom_id res chain seq x y z
N MET A 1 14.96 2.14 0.75
CA MET A 1 14.30 3.42 1.08
C MET A 1 13.30 3.07 2.15
N ASP A 2 13.53 3.49 3.40
CA ASP A 2 12.79 2.95 4.55
C ASP A 2 11.77 3.96 5.09
N ARG A 3 11.40 4.95 4.27
CA ARG A 3 10.43 5.99 4.60
C ARG A 3 9.52 6.27 3.41
N VAL A 4 8.24 6.49 3.72
CA VAL A 4 7.24 6.87 2.73
C VAL A 4 7.53 8.29 2.23
N PRO A 5 7.67 8.51 0.90
CA PRO A 5 7.90 9.83 0.33
C PRO A 5 6.74 10.80 0.61
N GLU A 6 7.07 12.07 0.87
CA GLU A 6 6.07 13.11 1.14
C GLU A 6 5.06 13.30 0.01
N LEU A 7 5.47 13.05 -1.24
CA LEU A 7 4.60 13.13 -2.41
C LEU A 7 3.37 12.22 -2.31
N LEU A 8 3.50 11.07 -1.64
CA LEU A 8 2.41 10.14 -1.43
C LEU A 8 1.39 10.67 -0.41
N ARG A 9 1.84 11.48 0.57
CA ARG A 9 0.97 12.04 1.60
C ARG A 9 -0.02 13.10 1.10
N ALA A 10 0.24 13.67 -0.07
CA ALA A 10 -0.58 14.73 -0.65
C ALA A 10 -1.69 14.21 -1.59
N ARG A 11 -1.91 12.90 -1.66
CA ARG A 11 -2.82 12.27 -2.64
C ARG A 11 -3.68 11.21 -1.99
N ALA A 12 -4.85 10.96 -2.57
CA ALA A 12 -5.60 9.74 -2.30
C ALA A 12 -4.86 8.55 -2.95
N LEU A 13 -4.65 7.50 -2.16
CA LEU A 13 -3.88 6.32 -2.57
C LEU A 13 -4.77 5.08 -2.52
N SER A 14 -4.52 4.13 -3.43
CA SER A 14 -5.04 2.77 -3.36
C SER A 14 -3.90 1.84 -2.94
N LEU A 15 -3.99 1.29 -1.73
CA LEU A 15 -3.08 0.27 -1.22
C LEU A 15 -3.70 -1.10 -1.48
N ARG A 16 -2.90 -2.02 -2.03
CA ARG A 16 -3.35 -3.37 -2.37
C ARG A 16 -2.37 -4.39 -1.80
N GLY A 17 -2.84 -5.21 -0.86
CA GLY A 17 -2.07 -6.31 -0.28
C GLY A 17 -2.22 -7.57 -1.13
N PHE A 18 -1.11 -8.22 -1.45
CA PHE A 18 -1.05 -9.44 -2.25
C PHE A 18 -0.41 -10.58 -1.48
N ASP A 19 -0.87 -11.80 -1.72
CA ASP A 19 -0.22 -13.02 -1.23
C ASP A 19 0.96 -13.46 -2.12
N THR A 20 1.60 -14.58 -1.77
CA THR A 20 2.73 -15.14 -2.52
C THR A 20 2.36 -15.64 -3.91
N SER A 21 1.07 -15.89 -4.18
CA SER A 21 0.58 -16.26 -5.51
C SER A 21 0.21 -15.05 -6.37
N GLY A 22 0.38 -13.84 -5.83
CA GLY A 22 0.02 -12.60 -6.52
C GLY A 22 -1.48 -12.30 -6.52
N MET A 23 -2.26 -12.97 -5.67
CA MET A 23 -3.68 -12.68 -5.51
C MET A 23 -3.90 -11.56 -4.49
N THR A 24 -4.77 -10.62 -4.85
CA THR A 24 -5.16 -9.53 -3.95
C THR A 24 -5.92 -10.08 -2.74
N ARG A 25 -5.42 -9.79 -1.55
CA ARG A 25 -6.07 -10.13 -0.27
C ARG A 25 -6.75 -8.93 0.37
N GLU A 26 -6.14 -7.76 0.23
CA GLU A 26 -6.69 -6.52 0.76
C GLU A 26 -6.60 -5.41 -0.28
N THR A 27 -7.58 -4.52 -0.28
CA THR A 27 -7.56 -3.30 -1.09
C THR A 27 -8.27 -2.20 -0.35
N GLU A 28 -7.59 -1.08 -0.18
CA GLU A 28 -8.15 0.07 0.50
C GLU A 28 -7.75 1.37 -0.20
N VAL A 29 -8.69 2.31 -0.21
CA VAL A 29 -8.43 3.68 -0.66
C VAL A 29 -8.35 4.56 0.57
N ILE A 30 -7.25 5.29 0.70
CA ILE A 30 -6.95 6.12 1.86
C ILE A 30 -6.53 7.52 1.44
N ASP A 31 -6.64 8.47 2.37
CA ASP A 31 -5.84 9.68 2.31
C ASP A 31 -4.36 9.33 2.53
N GLY A 32 -3.47 9.91 1.73
CA GLY A 32 -2.04 9.64 1.80
C GLY A 32 -1.41 9.96 3.15
N THR A 33 -2.01 10.82 3.97
CA THR A 33 -1.55 11.09 5.34
C THR A 33 -1.65 9.87 6.27
N ARG A 34 -2.42 8.84 5.89
CA ARG A 34 -2.62 7.60 6.65
C ARG A 34 -1.86 6.39 6.08
N VAL A 35 -0.93 6.61 5.15
CA VAL A 35 -0.27 5.52 4.41
C VAL A 35 0.52 4.58 5.32
N GLU A 36 1.27 5.09 6.30
CA GLU A 36 2.01 4.25 7.23
C GLU A 36 1.10 3.40 8.13
N GLU A 37 0.02 4.00 8.67
CA GLU A 37 -0.99 3.31 9.48
C GLU A 37 -1.62 2.16 8.69
N MET A 38 -1.98 2.43 7.44
CA MET A 38 -2.62 1.44 6.58
C MET A 38 -1.67 0.32 6.15
N ILE A 39 -0.39 0.63 5.88
CA ILE A 39 0.63 -0.39 5.62
C ILE A 39 0.71 -1.36 6.80
N ALA A 40 0.79 -0.85 8.03
CA ALA A 40 0.84 -1.67 9.22
C ALA A 40 -0.43 -2.53 9.39
N ARG A 41 -1.61 -1.96 9.10
CA ARG A 41 -2.88 -2.69 9.17
C ARG A 41 -2.98 -3.80 8.14
N ILE A 42 -2.66 -3.53 6.87
CA ILE A 42 -2.67 -4.56 5.82
C ILE A 42 -1.66 -5.66 6.14
N PHE A 43 -0.49 -5.31 6.68
CA PHE A 43 0.48 -6.29 7.16
C PHE A 43 0.12 -6.94 8.50
N SER A 44 -0.97 -6.55 9.18
CA SER A 44 -1.49 -7.36 10.29
C SER A 44 -2.10 -8.67 9.79
N ASN A 45 -2.48 -8.73 8.50
CA ASN A 45 -2.89 -9.96 7.85
C ASN A 45 -1.65 -10.77 7.42
N PRO A 46 -1.44 -11.98 7.98
CA PRO A 46 -0.29 -12.82 7.66
C PRO A 46 -0.34 -13.41 6.24
N GLU A 47 -1.51 -13.42 5.58
CA GLU A 47 -1.62 -13.86 4.18
C GLU A 47 -1.06 -12.83 3.20
N VAL A 48 -0.84 -11.58 3.64
CA VAL A 48 -0.25 -10.53 2.80
C VAL A 48 1.28 -10.61 2.83
N SER A 49 1.84 -10.90 1.66
CA SER A 49 3.27 -10.98 1.38
C SER A 49 3.86 -9.60 1.04
N TYR A 50 3.19 -8.81 0.19
CA TYR A 50 3.64 -7.47 -0.20
C TYR A 50 2.46 -6.54 -0.50
N ILE A 51 2.72 -5.23 -0.50
CA ILE A 51 1.71 -4.21 -0.79
C ILE A 51 2.12 -3.39 -2.01
N HIS A 52 1.21 -3.14 -2.94
CA HIS A 52 1.40 -2.11 -3.96
C HIS A 52 0.67 -0.82 -3.57
N ILE A 53 1.33 0.31 -3.81
CA ILE A 53 0.77 1.64 -3.66
C ILE A 53 0.47 2.19 -5.05
N HIS A 54 -0.78 2.58 -5.25
CA HIS A 54 -1.26 3.22 -6.48
C HIS A 54 -1.89 4.57 -6.16
N ASN A 55 -1.97 5.46 -7.15
CA ASN A 55 -2.82 6.64 -7.08
C ASN A 55 -4.29 6.20 -7.18
N ALA A 56 -5.15 6.68 -6.27
CA ALA A 56 -6.55 6.25 -6.24
C ALA A 56 -7.35 6.68 -7.48
N ALA A 57 -7.05 7.83 -8.08
CA ALA A 57 -7.82 8.38 -9.20
C ALA A 57 -7.45 7.75 -10.54
N ALA A 58 -6.14 7.67 -10.84
CA ALA A 58 -5.64 7.22 -12.14
C ALA A 58 -5.10 5.78 -12.14
N GLY A 59 -4.96 5.15 -10.97
CA GLY A 59 -4.39 3.80 -10.84
C GLY A 59 -2.88 3.71 -11.07
N CYS A 60 -2.19 4.84 -11.32
CA CYS A 60 -0.74 4.88 -11.53
C CYS A 60 0.00 4.23 -10.36
N TYR A 61 0.91 3.31 -10.69
CA TYR A 61 1.73 2.60 -9.70
C TYR A 61 2.85 3.50 -9.17
N HIS A 62 2.99 3.56 -7.84
CA HIS A 62 4.04 4.33 -7.16
C HIS A 62 5.17 3.45 -6.63
N GLY A 63 4.85 2.24 -6.14
CA GLY A 63 5.86 1.35 -5.59
C GLY A 63 5.29 0.16 -4.83
N ARG A 64 6.19 -0.71 -4.41
CA ARG A 64 5.93 -1.92 -3.62
C ARG A 64 6.55 -1.76 -2.23
N VAL A 65 5.82 -2.19 -1.21
CA VAL A 65 6.28 -2.27 0.17
C VAL A 65 6.41 -3.75 0.52
N GLU A 66 7.53 -4.10 1.14
CA GLU A 66 7.87 -5.46 1.58
C GLU A 66 8.28 -5.44 3.05
N ARG A 67 8.15 -6.58 3.74
CA ARG A 67 8.70 -6.75 5.09
C ARG A 67 10.19 -7.08 4.98
N VAL A 68 11.02 -6.42 5.78
CA VAL A 68 12.46 -6.73 5.95
C VAL A 68 12.72 -7.35 7.32
#